data_AF-X1I2U7-F1
#
_entry.id   AF-X1I2U7-F1
#
_cell.length_a   1.000
_cell.length_b   1.000
_cell.length_c   1.000
_cell.angle_alpha   90.00
_cell.angle_beta   90.00
_cell.angle_gamma   90.00
#
_symmetry.space_group_name_H-M   'P 1'
#
loop_
_entity.id
_entity.type
_entity.pdbx_description
1 polymer ?
#
loop_
_entity_poly.entity_id
_entity_poly.type
_entity_poly.pdbx_seq_one_letter_code
_entity_poly.pdbx_strand_id
1 'polypeptide(L)'
;KKNCFHNKWLRNIVEPWLKRGNYFVLFYPRDKRLFLGEKIVTPYRSKSNTFAYNNYEWFASIDVTFISNKTDILSLKYVLAVLNSKLIEFWLWHKGKKKGAILELYPRPIGEIPVKEISPKHQKYFISLVDKILNITKSKDYLSDSIKQAQAKEYENQIDRMVYELYGLTKREVEIVKESFG
;
A
#
# COMPACT_ATOMS: atom_id res chain seq x y z
N LYS A 1 22.97 0.37 29.28
CA LYS A 1 22.01 -0.37 28.42
C LYS A 1 22.32 -1.86 28.53
N LYS A 2 21.39 -2.68 29.05
CA LYS A 2 21.59 -4.14 29.04
C LYS A 2 21.43 -4.64 27.60
N ASN A 3 22.50 -5.15 27.01
CA ASN A 3 22.48 -5.81 25.69
C ASN A 3 22.37 -7.33 25.88
N CYS A 4 22.25 -8.08 24.77
CA CYS A 4 22.10 -9.53 24.77
C CYS A 4 23.24 -10.29 25.49
N PHE A 5 24.40 -9.65 25.74
CA PHE A 5 25.54 -10.26 26.43
C PHE A 5 25.35 -10.46 27.94
N HIS A 6 24.28 -9.93 28.53
CA HIS A 6 23.94 -10.16 29.93
C HIS A 6 23.36 -11.56 30.17
N ASN A 7 22.79 -12.17 29.12
CA ASN A 7 22.33 -13.55 29.15
C ASN A 7 23.45 -14.45 28.62
N LYS A 8 24.01 -15.30 29.49
CA LYS A 8 25.14 -16.20 29.17
C LYS A 8 24.82 -17.13 27.99
N TRP A 9 23.58 -17.59 27.87
CA TRP A 9 23.15 -18.46 26.79
C TRP A 9 23.11 -17.72 25.45
N LEU A 10 22.45 -16.55 25.40
CA LEU A 10 22.43 -15.71 24.18
C LEU A 10 23.84 -15.25 23.78
N ARG A 11 24.69 -14.91 24.75
CA ARG A 11 26.09 -14.54 24.51
C ARG A 11 26.87 -15.65 23.79
N ASN A 12 26.76 -16.89 24.27
CA ASN A 12 27.44 -18.04 23.67
C ASN A 12 26.99 -18.30 22.22
N ILE A 13 25.74 -17.97 21.88
CA ILE A 13 25.23 -18.07 20.52
C ILE A 13 25.71 -16.89 19.67
N VAL A 14 25.54 -15.65 20.13
CA VAL A 14 25.75 -14.41 19.34
C VAL A 14 27.23 -14.04 19.16
N GLU A 15 28.06 -14.23 20.19
CA GLU A 15 29.47 -13.80 20.20
C GLU A 15 30.34 -14.48 19.11
N PRO A 16 30.21 -15.81 18.85
CA PRO A 16 30.90 -16.45 17.74
C PRO A 16 30.54 -15.88 16.37
N TRP A 17 29.27 -15.57 16.12
CA TRP A 17 28.83 -14.99 14.84
C TRP A 17 29.44 -13.61 14.62
N LEU A 18 29.44 -12.76 15.65
CA LEU A 18 30.05 -11.43 15.59
C LEU A 18 31.57 -11.50 15.36
N LYS A 19 32.29 -12.37 16.08
CA LYS A 19 33.76 -12.55 15.92
C LYS A 19 34.15 -13.02 14.52
N ARG A 20 33.27 -13.77 13.86
CA ARG A 20 33.47 -14.27 12.48
C ARG A 20 33.00 -13.30 11.40
N GLY A 21 32.52 -12.10 11.75
CA GLY A 21 31.95 -11.14 10.80
C GLY A 21 30.57 -11.54 10.27
N ASN A 22 29.96 -12.60 10.80
CA ASN A 22 28.68 -13.15 10.38
C ASN A 22 27.49 -12.49 11.08
N TYR A 23 27.56 -11.19 11.38
CA TYR A 23 26.51 -10.47 12.11
C TYR A 23 25.15 -10.49 11.38
N PHE A 24 25.15 -10.67 10.05
CA PHE A 24 23.95 -10.73 9.22
C PHE A 24 23.02 -11.91 9.56
N VAL A 25 23.53 -13.00 10.16
CA VAL A 25 22.72 -14.16 10.60
C VAL A 25 21.86 -13.86 11.83
N LEU A 26 22.11 -12.73 12.50
CA LEU A 26 21.31 -12.26 13.64
C LEU A 26 20.01 -11.59 13.18
N PHE A 27 19.86 -11.33 11.89
CA PHE A 27 18.64 -10.80 11.29
C PHE A 27 17.86 -11.96 10.66
N TYR A 28 16.53 -11.89 10.78
CA TYR A 28 15.67 -12.81 10.05
C TYR A 28 15.87 -12.59 8.54
N PRO A 29 16.25 -13.63 7.78
CA PRO A 29 16.34 -13.52 6.33
C PRO A 29 14.96 -13.11 5.81
N ARG A 30 14.93 -12.05 5.01
CA ARG A 30 13.70 -11.59 4.37
C ARG A 30 13.48 -12.40 3.10
N ASP A 31 12.22 -12.68 2.82
CA ASP A 31 11.84 -13.36 1.60
C ASP A 31 12.21 -12.49 0.37
N LYS A 32 13.13 -12.99 -0.45
CA LYS A 32 13.63 -12.28 -1.64
C LYS A 32 12.50 -11.89 -2.59
N ARG A 33 11.42 -12.68 -2.63
CA ARG A 33 10.24 -12.42 -3.47
C ARG A 33 9.59 -11.07 -3.18
N LEU A 34 9.68 -10.57 -1.95
CA LEU A 34 9.14 -9.26 -1.56
C LEU A 34 9.90 -8.08 -2.19
N PHE A 35 11.17 -8.26 -2.57
CA PHE A 35 11.98 -7.20 -3.17
C PHE A 35 11.97 -7.28 -4.69
N LEU A 36 11.96 -8.50 -5.24
CA LEU A 36 12.00 -8.74 -6.68
C LEU A 36 10.63 -8.71 -7.36
N GLY A 37 9.60 -9.18 -6.66
CA GLY A 37 8.27 -9.37 -7.23
C GLY A 37 7.45 -8.09 -7.33
N GLU A 38 6.29 -8.23 -7.96
CA GLU A 38 5.27 -7.20 -7.99
C GLU A 38 4.71 -6.96 -6.58
N LYS A 39 4.51 -5.69 -6.25
CA LYS A 39 4.13 -5.23 -4.93
C LYS A 39 3.47 -3.87 -5.00
N ILE A 40 2.60 -3.60 -4.04
CA ILE A 40 2.16 -2.25 -3.73
C ILE A 40 3.06 -1.71 -2.63
N VAL A 41 3.40 -0.44 -2.70
CA VAL A 41 4.28 0.22 -1.75
C VAL A 41 3.63 1.48 -1.21
N THR A 42 3.85 1.76 0.07
CA THR A 42 3.31 2.94 0.75
C THR A 42 4.30 3.44 1.80
N PRO A 43 4.46 4.78 1.96
CA PRO A 43 5.23 5.32 3.08
C PRO A 43 4.55 5.01 4.40
N TYR A 44 5.32 4.94 5.49
CA TYR A 44 4.80 4.72 6.85
C TYR A 44 3.89 5.87 7.30
N ARG A 45 4.14 7.10 6.85
CA ARG A 45 3.32 8.28 7.15
C ARG A 45 2.93 8.99 5.87
N SER A 46 1.65 9.29 5.73
CA SER A 46 1.14 10.14 4.64
C SER A 46 -0.03 10.98 5.11
N LYS A 47 -0.29 12.10 4.41
CA LYS A 47 -1.46 12.95 4.66
C LYS A 47 -2.75 12.33 4.14
N SER A 48 -2.65 11.52 3.09
CA SER A 48 -3.75 10.82 2.43
C SER A 48 -3.41 9.35 2.24
N ASN A 49 -4.33 8.55 1.70
CA ASN A 49 -4.00 7.22 1.20
C ASN A 49 -3.00 7.33 0.04
N THR A 50 -1.81 6.75 0.19
CA THR A 50 -0.75 6.89 -0.83
C THR A 50 -0.16 5.52 -1.12
N PHE A 51 -0.74 4.84 -2.09
CA PHE A 51 -0.31 3.51 -2.50
C PHE A 51 0.17 3.53 -3.94
N ALA A 52 1.36 2.98 -4.20
CA ALA A 52 1.94 2.94 -5.53
C ALA A 52 2.21 1.49 -5.97
N TYR A 53 2.07 1.24 -7.27
CA TYR A 53 2.43 -0.04 -7.86
C TYR A 53 3.92 -0.10 -8.17
N ASN A 54 4.55 -1.23 -7.89
CA ASN A 54 5.93 -1.50 -8.29
C ASN A 54 6.06 -2.94 -8.83
N ASN A 55 6.67 -3.07 -10.01
CA ASN A 55 6.96 -4.35 -10.66
C ASN A 55 8.44 -4.55 -11.02
N TYR A 56 9.34 -3.78 -10.41
CA TYR A 56 10.79 -3.92 -10.54
C TYR A 56 11.45 -4.16 -9.18
N GLU A 57 12.72 -4.55 -9.22
CA GLU A 57 13.52 -4.77 -8.02
C GLU A 57 13.62 -3.48 -7.21
N TRP A 58 13.25 -3.55 -5.94
CA TRP A 58 13.33 -2.39 -5.07
C TRP A 58 13.53 -2.76 -3.61
N PHE A 59 14.38 -1.97 -2.95
CA PHE A 59 14.72 -2.09 -1.55
C PHE A 59 14.38 -0.80 -0.84
N ALA A 60 13.77 -0.90 0.33
CA ALA A 60 13.37 0.25 1.11
C ALA A 60 13.69 0.03 2.60
N SER A 61 13.83 1.14 3.33
CA SER A 61 13.98 1.14 4.78
C SER A 61 12.64 0.84 5.47
N ILE A 62 12.66 0.82 6.81
CA ILE A 62 11.49 0.51 7.66
C ILE A 62 10.31 1.47 7.48
N ASP A 63 10.56 2.68 6.97
CA ASP A 63 9.52 3.69 6.73
C ASP A 63 8.73 3.46 5.44
N VAL A 64 8.88 2.30 4.79
CA VAL A 64 8.08 1.89 3.63
C VAL A 64 7.50 0.51 3.89
N THR A 65 6.19 0.38 3.69
CA THR A 65 5.48 -0.90 3.78
C THR A 65 5.31 -1.50 2.40
N PHE A 66 5.63 -2.79 2.26
CA PHE A 66 5.33 -3.58 1.06
C PHE A 66 4.07 -4.42 1.28
N ILE A 67 3.17 -4.37 0.31
CA ILE A 67 1.98 -5.21 0.23
C ILE A 67 2.17 -6.13 -0.98
N SER A 68 2.13 -7.43 -0.74
CA SER A 68 2.28 -8.46 -1.77
C SER A 68 1.13 -9.45 -1.66
N ASN A 69 0.81 -10.09 -2.77
CA ASN A 69 -0.18 -11.15 -2.77
C ASN A 69 0.42 -12.43 -2.20
N LYS A 70 -0.27 -13.02 -1.24
CA LYS A 70 0.00 -14.40 -0.80
C LYS A 70 -0.79 -15.43 -1.62
N THR A 71 -1.90 -15.00 -2.24
CA THR A 71 -2.83 -15.83 -2.99
C THR A 71 -3.20 -15.12 -4.30
N ASP A 72 -3.57 -15.89 -5.33
CA ASP A 72 -3.95 -15.36 -6.65
C ASP A 72 -5.44 -14.97 -6.75
N ILE A 73 -6.14 -14.89 -5.62
CA ILE A 73 -7.57 -14.58 -5.56
C ILE A 73 -7.83 -13.13 -6.01
N LEU A 74 -7.00 -12.19 -5.52
CA LEU A 74 -7.12 -10.77 -5.82
C LEU A 74 -5.89 -10.29 -6.58
N SER A 75 -6.06 -9.59 -7.69
CA SER A 75 -4.96 -8.91 -8.37
C SER A 75 -4.45 -7.73 -7.54
N LEU A 76 -3.12 -7.54 -7.48
CA LEU A 76 -2.53 -6.34 -6.85
C LEU A 76 -3.07 -5.04 -7.46
N LYS A 77 -3.32 -5.00 -8.77
CA LYS A 77 -3.87 -3.81 -9.41
C LYS A 77 -5.32 -3.54 -8.99
N TYR A 78 -6.10 -4.58 -8.75
CA TYR A 78 -7.44 -4.43 -8.16
C TYR A 78 -7.36 -3.89 -6.72
N VAL A 79 -6.50 -4.49 -5.89
CA VAL A 79 -6.26 -4.02 -4.52
C VAL A 79 -5.81 -2.57 -4.52
N LEU A 80 -4.89 -2.19 -5.41
CA LEU A 80 -4.41 -0.81 -5.57
C LEU A 80 -5.55 0.17 -5.90
N ALA A 81 -6.48 -0.21 -6.79
CA ALA A 81 -7.64 0.62 -7.13
C ALA A 81 -8.50 0.90 -5.89
N VAL A 82 -8.79 -0.15 -5.10
CA VAL A 82 -9.58 -0.02 -3.87
C VAL A 82 -8.84 0.84 -2.86
N LEU A 83 -7.56 0.56 -2.59
CA LEU A 83 -6.76 1.26 -1.59
C LEU A 83 -6.61 2.76 -1.86
N ASN A 84 -6.53 3.17 -3.12
CA ASN A 84 -6.43 4.59 -3.52
C ASN A 84 -7.80 5.28 -3.71
N SER A 85 -8.92 4.61 -3.43
CA SER A 85 -10.24 5.24 -3.50
C SER A 85 -10.51 6.19 -2.33
N LYS A 86 -11.35 7.20 -2.56
CA LYS A 86 -11.81 8.13 -1.51
C LYS A 86 -12.56 7.44 -0.38
N LEU A 87 -13.26 6.33 -0.67
CA LEU A 87 -13.93 5.56 0.39
C LEU A 87 -12.91 4.98 1.38
N ILE A 88 -11.79 4.45 0.88
CA ILE A 88 -10.74 3.91 1.74
C ILE A 88 -9.97 5.02 2.46
N GLU A 89 -9.75 6.17 1.82
CA GLU A 89 -9.18 7.33 2.50
C GLU A 89 -10.07 7.78 3.67
N PHE A 90 -11.38 7.91 3.44
CA PHE A 90 -12.37 8.23 4.46
C PHE A 90 -12.36 7.19 5.60
N TRP A 91 -12.30 5.90 5.26
CA TRP A 91 -12.21 4.83 6.25
C TRP A 91 -10.93 4.92 7.07
N LEU A 92 -9.77 5.10 6.44
CA LEU A 92 -8.48 5.25 7.12
C LEU A 92 -8.47 6.48 8.03
N TRP A 93 -9.13 7.56 7.64
CA TRP A 93 -9.24 8.75 8.47
C TRP A 93 -10.01 8.49 9.77
N HIS A 94 -11.04 7.65 9.75
CA HIS A 94 -11.92 7.41 10.90
C HIS A 94 -11.58 6.15 11.71
N LYS A 95 -11.00 5.14 11.07
CA LYS A 95 -10.70 3.82 11.66
C LYS A 95 -9.22 3.48 11.67
N GLY A 96 -8.43 4.11 10.81
CA GLY A 96 -6.99 3.90 10.76
C GLY A 96 -6.24 4.55 11.91
N LYS A 97 -4.94 4.23 12.01
CA LYS A 97 -4.05 4.87 12.97
C LYS A 97 -3.63 6.25 12.46
N LYS A 98 -3.67 7.25 13.33
CA LYS A 98 -3.24 8.62 13.03
C LYS A 98 -2.32 9.18 14.10
N LYS A 99 -1.49 10.14 13.69
CA LYS A 99 -0.72 11.04 14.56
C LYS A 99 -0.98 12.48 14.10
N GLY A 100 -1.90 13.17 14.78
CA GLY A 100 -2.42 14.45 14.30
C GLY A 100 -3.17 14.27 12.97
N ALA A 101 -2.89 15.14 12.01
CA ALA A 101 -3.47 15.10 10.65
C ALA A 101 -2.70 14.18 9.67
N ILE A 102 -1.94 13.21 10.18
CA ILE A 102 -1.11 12.29 9.38
C ILE A 102 -1.56 10.85 9.66
N LEU A 103 -1.83 10.09 8.60
CA LEU A 103 -2.11 8.66 8.65
C LEU A 103 -0.81 7.88 8.90
N GLU A 104 -0.88 6.83 9.73
CA GLU A 104 0.21 5.86 9.88
C GLU A 104 -0.13 4.56 9.13
N LEU A 105 0.51 4.35 7.99
CA LEU A 105 0.27 3.27 7.03
C LEU A 105 1.33 2.15 7.19
N TYR A 106 1.32 1.53 8.37
CA TYR A 106 2.12 0.32 8.65
C TYR A 106 1.24 -0.95 8.55
N PRO A 107 1.82 -2.16 8.58
CA PRO A 107 1.10 -3.39 8.22
C PRO A 107 -0.22 -3.63 8.95
N ARG A 108 -0.33 -3.25 10.24
CA ARG A 108 -1.54 -3.50 11.02
C ARG A 108 -2.73 -2.63 10.55
N PRO A 109 -2.66 -1.29 10.53
CA PRO A 109 -3.74 -0.46 9.97
C PRO A 109 -4.12 -0.81 8.54
N ILE A 110 -3.13 -1.14 7.70
CA ILE A 110 -3.38 -1.54 6.30
C ILE A 110 -4.12 -2.88 6.25
N GLY A 111 -3.73 -3.85 7.08
CA GLY A 111 -4.35 -5.18 7.12
C GLY A 111 -5.78 -5.19 7.67
N GLU A 112 -6.21 -4.11 8.32
CA GLU A 112 -7.58 -3.95 8.83
C GLU A 112 -8.52 -3.31 7.78
N ILE A 113 -7.99 -2.84 6.64
CA ILE A 113 -8.80 -2.26 5.56
C ILE A 113 -9.71 -3.35 4.95
N PRO A 114 -11.03 -3.14 4.89
CA PRO A 114 -11.94 -4.14 4.36
C PRO A 114 -11.89 -4.14 2.83
N VAL A 115 -11.06 -4.97 2.20
CA VAL A 115 -11.03 -5.15 0.74
C VAL A 115 -11.99 -6.29 0.36
N LYS A 116 -13.04 -6.00 -0.41
CA LYS A 116 -14.01 -7.03 -0.83
C LYS A 116 -13.39 -7.99 -1.83
N GLU A 117 -13.66 -9.28 -1.65
CA GLU A 117 -13.32 -10.29 -2.64
C GLU A 117 -14.38 -10.32 -3.75
N ILE A 118 -13.94 -10.20 -5.01
CA ILE A 118 -14.81 -10.26 -6.18
C ILE A 118 -14.21 -11.18 -7.26
N SER A 119 -15.06 -11.71 -8.15
CA SER A 119 -14.60 -12.61 -9.21
C SER A 119 -13.54 -11.97 -10.12
N PRO A 120 -12.61 -12.75 -10.70
CA PRO A 120 -11.61 -12.23 -11.64
C PRO A 120 -12.20 -11.44 -12.82
N LYS A 121 -13.39 -11.83 -13.31
CA LYS A 121 -14.11 -11.10 -14.37
C LYS A 121 -14.41 -9.65 -13.97
N HIS A 122 -14.89 -9.43 -12.76
CA HIS A 122 -15.21 -8.10 -12.25
C HIS A 122 -13.96 -7.30 -11.88
N GLN A 123 -12.88 -7.96 -11.41
CA GLN A 123 -11.60 -7.29 -11.16
C GLN A 123 -11.03 -6.64 -12.42
N LYS A 124 -11.23 -7.23 -13.61
CA LYS A 124 -10.73 -6.69 -14.89
C LYS A 124 -11.15 -5.25 -15.16
N TYR A 125 -12.34 -4.84 -14.74
CA TYR A 125 -12.81 -3.46 -14.94
C TYR A 125 -11.91 -2.46 -14.17
N PHE A 126 -11.63 -2.73 -12.90
CA PHE A 126 -10.72 -1.91 -12.08
C PHE A 126 -9.29 -1.95 -12.63
N ILE A 127 -8.80 -3.15 -12.96
CA ILE A 127 -7.45 -3.34 -13.50
C ILE A 127 -7.24 -2.51 -14.76
N SER A 128 -8.24 -2.47 -15.66
CA SER A 128 -8.15 -1.71 -16.90
C SER A 128 -7.99 -0.20 -16.67
N LEU A 129 -8.64 0.35 -15.64
CA LEU A 129 -8.50 1.77 -15.27
C LEU A 129 -7.14 2.05 -14.64
N VAL A 130 -6.69 1.15 -13.75
CA VAL A 130 -5.35 1.24 -13.16
C VAL A 130 -4.26 1.19 -14.23
N ASP A 131 -4.38 0.30 -15.22
CA ASP A 131 -3.41 0.24 -16.32
C ASP A 131 -3.36 1.53 -17.13
N LYS A 132 -4.52 2.17 -17.39
CA LYS A 132 -4.58 3.49 -18.03
C LYS A 132 -3.89 4.56 -17.18
N ILE A 133 -4.16 4.60 -15.88
CA ILE A 133 -3.51 5.56 -14.95
C ILE A 133 -2.00 5.33 -14.92
N LEU A 134 -1.54 4.08 -14.82
CA LEU A 134 -0.10 3.76 -14.80
C LEU A 134 0.59 4.13 -16.11
N ASN A 135 -0.07 3.94 -17.26
CA ASN A 135 0.50 4.34 -18.55
C ASN A 135 0.65 5.85 -18.68
N ILE A 136 -0.30 6.62 -18.14
CA ILE A 136 -0.24 8.09 -18.14
C ILE A 136 0.83 8.60 -17.16
N THR A 137 0.80 8.11 -15.92
CA THR A 137 1.66 8.61 -14.82
C THR A 137 3.14 8.24 -14.98
N LYS A 138 3.46 7.23 -15.79
CA LYS A 138 4.84 6.86 -16.14
C LYS A 138 5.49 7.80 -17.16
N SER A 139 4.73 8.68 -17.81
CA SER A 139 5.31 9.61 -18.79
C SER A 139 6.16 10.68 -18.08
N LYS A 140 7.32 11.02 -18.65
CA LYS A 140 8.27 11.97 -18.02
C LYS A 140 7.69 13.37 -17.83
N ASP A 141 6.76 13.75 -18.70
CA ASP A 141 6.08 15.03 -18.75
C ASP A 141 4.78 15.06 -17.94
N TYR A 142 4.39 13.96 -17.27
CA TYR A 142 3.14 13.87 -16.51
C TYR A 142 2.98 15.01 -15.48
N LEU A 143 4.06 15.34 -14.76
CA LEU A 143 4.03 16.39 -13.73
C LEU A 143 3.83 17.81 -14.30
N SER A 144 4.14 18.00 -15.58
CA SER A 144 4.00 19.28 -16.28
C SER A 144 2.80 19.35 -17.22
N ASP A 145 2.19 18.21 -17.56
CA ASP A 145 1.09 18.10 -18.51
C ASP A 145 -0.27 18.05 -17.77
N SER A 146 -0.97 19.19 -17.76
CA SER A 146 -2.27 19.33 -17.10
C SER A 146 -3.37 18.47 -17.74
N ILE A 147 -3.26 18.16 -19.04
CA ILE A 147 -4.23 17.32 -19.76
C ILE A 147 -4.10 15.87 -19.28
N LYS A 148 -2.86 15.37 -19.15
CA LYS A 148 -2.60 14.04 -18.60
C LYS A 148 -3.04 13.93 -17.14
N GLN A 149 -2.80 14.96 -16.33
CA GLN A 149 -3.25 15.00 -14.94
C GLN A 149 -4.79 14.96 -14.84
N ALA A 150 -5.48 15.75 -15.67
CA ALA A 150 -6.94 15.73 -15.73
C ALA A 150 -7.48 14.36 -16.18
N GLN A 151 -6.83 13.73 -17.16
CA GLN A 151 -7.23 12.40 -17.63
C GLN A 151 -7.02 11.32 -16.57
N ALA A 152 -5.89 11.32 -15.87
CA ALA A 152 -5.65 10.42 -14.74
C ALA A 152 -6.71 10.63 -13.65
N LYS A 153 -7.04 11.89 -13.35
CA LYS A 153 -8.05 12.24 -12.35
C LYS A 153 -9.45 11.73 -12.72
N GLU A 154 -9.80 11.74 -13.99
CA GLU A 154 -11.09 11.19 -14.42
C GLU A 154 -11.15 9.67 -14.25
N TYR A 155 -10.05 8.94 -14.49
CA TYR A 155 -10.00 7.51 -14.19
C TYR A 155 -10.03 7.21 -12.69
N GLU A 156 -9.39 8.03 -11.86
CA GLU A 156 -9.54 7.95 -10.40
C GLU A 156 -11.00 8.14 -9.97
N ASN A 157 -11.69 9.15 -10.52
CA ASN A 157 -13.11 9.39 -10.25
C ASN A 157 -14.01 8.22 -10.70
N GLN A 158 -13.66 7.55 -11.81
CA GLN A 158 -14.34 6.33 -12.25
C GLN A 158 -14.16 5.19 -11.24
N ILE A 159 -12.94 4.99 -10.75
CA ILE A 159 -12.65 4.00 -9.71
C ILE A 159 -13.45 4.32 -8.44
N ASP A 160 -13.49 5.58 -7.99
CA ASP A 160 -14.27 5.98 -6.82
C ASP A 160 -15.75 5.58 -6.97
N ARG A 161 -16.37 5.88 -8.12
CA ARG A 161 -17.77 5.50 -8.41
C ARG A 161 -17.97 3.98 -8.32
N MET A 162 -17.08 3.21 -8.95
CA MET A 162 -17.13 1.75 -8.92
C MET A 162 -16.92 1.18 -7.51
N VAL A 163 -16.08 1.81 -6.69
CA VAL A 163 -15.89 1.41 -5.30
C VAL A 163 -17.13 1.72 -4.47
N TYR A 164 -17.78 2.88 -4.63
CA TYR A 164 -19.04 3.16 -3.93
C TYR A 164 -20.11 2.11 -4.24
N GLU A 165 -20.26 1.75 -5.52
CA GLU A 165 -21.18 0.69 -5.96
C GLU A 165 -20.79 -0.68 -5.38
N LEU A 166 -19.50 -1.02 -5.40
CA LEU A 166 -18.99 -2.28 -4.84
C LEU A 166 -19.32 -2.43 -3.34
N TYR A 167 -19.32 -1.33 -2.58
CA TYR A 167 -19.65 -1.34 -1.16
C TYR A 167 -21.14 -1.08 -0.88
N GLY A 168 -21.94 -0.78 -1.90
CA GLY A 168 -23.38 -0.58 -1.80
C GLY A 168 -23.76 0.75 -1.12
N LEU A 169 -22.94 1.79 -1.28
CA LEU A 169 -23.21 3.10 -0.68
C LEU A 169 -24.42 3.76 -1.35
N THR A 170 -25.26 4.37 -0.52
CA THR A 170 -26.35 5.25 -0.95
C THR A 170 -25.81 6.61 -1.41
N LYS A 171 -26.61 7.35 -2.18
CA LYS A 171 -26.24 8.72 -2.62
C LYS A 171 -25.85 9.63 -1.45
N ARG A 172 -26.62 9.57 -0.35
CA ARG A 172 -26.35 10.33 0.88
C ARG A 172 -25.01 9.96 1.51
N GLU A 173 -24.65 8.68 1.54
CA GLU A 173 -23.36 8.25 2.08
C GLU A 173 -22.20 8.68 1.18
N VAL A 174 -22.38 8.63 -0.15
CA VAL A 174 -21.38 9.15 -1.10
C VAL A 174 -21.17 10.64 -0.92
N GLU A 175 -22.22 11.42 -0.65
CA GLU A 175 -22.12 12.85 -0.34
C GLU A 175 -21.29 13.10 0.93
N ILE A 176 -21.59 12.38 2.02
CA ILE A 176 -20.83 12.46 3.28
C ILE A 176 -19.34 12.17 3.05
N VAL A 177 -19.03 11.14 2.26
CA VAL A 177 -17.64 10.81 1.91
C VAL A 177 -17.00 11.97 1.15
N LYS A 178 -17.66 12.53 0.13
CA LYS A 178 -17.11 13.65 -0.66
C LYS A 178 -16.89 14.93 0.15
N GLU A 179 -17.82 15.27 1.05
CA GLU A 179 -17.72 16.45 1.91
C GLU A 179 -16.52 16.37 2.86
N SER A 180 -16.07 15.18 3.23
CA SER A 180 -14.88 15.01 4.09
C SER A 180 -13.55 15.47 3.46
N PHE A 181 -13.54 15.70 2.14
CA PHE A 181 -12.39 16.17 1.38
C PHE A 181 -12.54 17.61 0.87
N GLY A 182 -13.64 18.28 1.20
CA GLY A 182 -13.99 19.64 0.79
C GLY A 182 -13.53 20.72 1.75
#